data_AF-A0A3D0KFL5-F1
#
_entry.id   AF-A0A3D0KFL5-F1
#
_cell.length_a   1.000
_cell.length_b   1.000
_cell.length_c   1.000
_cell.angle_alpha   90.00
_cell.angle_beta   90.00
_cell.angle_gamma   90.00
#
_symmetry.space_group_name_H-M   'P 1'
#
loop_
_entity.id
_entity.type
_entity.pdbx_description
1 polymer ?
#
loop_
_entity_poly.entity_id
_entity_poly.type
_entity_poly.pdbx_seq_one_letter_code
_entity_poly.pdbx_strand_id
1 'polypeptide(L)'
;MTSSHETPRASYGLSLQGYSLEHIAERLHTSDDRISQMIAKYQRQLPAATAKPWWHGLSSSTRILLEELGLHSHDDVEQAYQEGAFTQGHPNLLRGLSERTLRQITSWLDQPNANAVITKTAECPLTLTLNAECAHHLEWLSRAAHITPTVLVEKLINEGVRRRYGSQD
;
A
#
# COMPACT_ATOMS: atom_id res chain seq x y z
N MET A 1 -31.43 -19.50 27.42
CA MET A 1 -31.01 -20.00 26.09
C MET A 1 -30.35 -18.84 25.35
N THR A 2 -29.06 -18.62 25.58
CA THR A 2 -28.29 -17.56 24.92
C THR A 2 -27.75 -18.11 23.61
N SER A 3 -28.33 -17.69 22.49
CA SER A 3 -27.74 -17.90 21.17
C SER A 3 -26.46 -17.07 21.09
N SER A 4 -25.33 -17.67 21.47
CA SER A 4 -24.02 -17.14 21.10
C SER A 4 -23.97 -17.11 19.59
N HIS A 5 -24.11 -15.92 19.01
CA HIS A 5 -23.85 -15.70 17.61
C HIS A 5 -22.37 -16.02 17.35
N GLU A 6 -22.11 -17.24 16.87
CA GLU A 6 -20.85 -17.67 16.25
C GLU A 6 -20.52 -16.70 15.12
N THR A 7 -19.82 -15.61 15.42
CA THR A 7 -19.54 -14.57 14.42
C THR A 7 -18.13 -14.75 13.87
N PRO A 8 -17.95 -14.77 12.53
CA PRO A 8 -16.63 -14.79 11.89
C PRO A 8 -15.67 -13.71 12.41
N ARG A 9 -16.21 -12.59 12.90
CA ARG A 9 -15.47 -11.51 13.58
C ARG A 9 -14.82 -11.96 14.88
N ALA A 10 -15.50 -12.76 15.71
CA ALA A 10 -14.96 -13.22 17.00
C ALA A 10 -13.81 -14.21 16.80
N SER A 11 -13.96 -15.16 15.87
CA SER A 11 -12.90 -16.10 15.47
C SER A 11 -11.66 -15.38 14.92
N TYR A 12 -11.86 -14.37 14.07
CA TYR A 12 -10.77 -13.56 13.54
C TYR A 12 -10.09 -12.71 14.61
N GLY A 13 -10.86 -12.08 15.51
CA GLY A 13 -10.31 -11.28 16.60
C GLY A 13 -9.42 -12.07 17.56
N LEU A 14 -9.80 -13.31 17.90
CA LEU A 14 -8.98 -14.19 18.73
C LEU A 14 -7.72 -14.69 17.98
N SER A 15 -7.82 -14.95 16.67
CA SER A 15 -6.65 -15.30 15.87
C SER A 15 -5.61 -14.17 15.85
N LEU A 16 -6.05 -12.90 15.75
CA LEU A 16 -5.15 -11.73 15.81
C LEU A 16 -4.48 -11.55 17.18
N GLN A 17 -5.06 -12.09 18.26
CA GLN A 17 -4.47 -12.07 19.60
C GLN A 17 -3.47 -13.21 19.83
N GLY A 18 -3.22 -14.06 18.82
CA GLY A 18 -2.24 -15.14 18.86
C GLY A 18 -2.75 -16.48 19.40
N TYR A 19 -4.07 -16.66 19.58
CA TYR A 19 -4.63 -17.94 20.00
C TYR A 19 -4.59 -18.97 18.87
N SER A 20 -4.31 -20.24 19.21
CA SER A 20 -4.36 -21.36 18.25
C SER A 20 -5.79 -21.66 17.80
N LEU A 21 -5.94 -22.28 16.62
CA LEU A 21 -7.25 -22.67 16.09
C LEU A 21 -8.00 -23.61 17.04
N GLU A 22 -7.30 -24.60 17.61
CA GLU A 22 -7.81 -25.52 18.64
C GLU A 22 -8.39 -24.75 19.83
N HIS A 23 -7.65 -23.77 20.35
CA HIS A 23 -8.10 -22.97 21.50
C HIS A 23 -9.33 -22.10 21.18
N ILE A 24 -9.38 -21.56 19.97
CA ILE A 24 -10.53 -20.77 19.49
C ILE A 24 -11.75 -21.68 19.29
N ALA A 25 -11.54 -22.88 18.77
CA ALA A 25 -12.57 -23.89 18.52
C ALA A 25 -13.18 -24.39 19.84
N GLU A 26 -12.37 -24.70 20.85
CA GLU A 26 -12.82 -25.02 22.20
C GLU A 26 -13.66 -23.89 22.80
N ARG A 27 -13.17 -22.64 22.70
CA ARG A 27 -13.82 -21.46 23.26
C ARG A 27 -15.13 -21.09 22.56
N LEU A 28 -15.27 -21.44 21.29
CA LEU A 28 -16.46 -21.20 20.48
C LEU A 28 -17.31 -22.47 20.29
N HIS A 29 -16.97 -23.56 21.00
CA HIS A 29 -17.66 -24.85 20.93
C HIS A 29 -17.90 -25.35 19.50
N THR A 30 -16.88 -25.24 18.65
CA THR A 30 -16.94 -25.61 17.24
C THR A 30 -15.69 -26.36 16.81
N SER A 31 -15.56 -26.73 15.53
CA SER A 31 -14.37 -27.43 15.01
C SER A 31 -13.34 -26.46 14.42
N ASP A 32 -12.07 -26.87 14.44
CA ASP A 32 -10.94 -26.12 13.87
C ASP A 32 -11.13 -25.79 12.39
N ASP A 33 -11.67 -26.74 11.62
CA ASP A 33 -12.03 -26.54 10.21
C ASP A 33 -13.06 -25.42 10.04
N ARG A 34 -14.04 -25.36 10.95
CA ARG A 34 -15.09 -24.34 10.92
C ARG A 34 -14.55 -22.97 11.34
N ILE A 35 -13.66 -22.91 12.32
CA ILE A 35 -12.93 -21.68 12.67
C ILE A 35 -12.08 -21.19 11.50
N SER A 36 -11.35 -22.09 10.83
CA SER A 36 -10.54 -21.77 9.65
C SER A 36 -11.38 -21.19 8.51
N GLN A 37 -12.53 -21.81 8.21
CA GLN A 37 -13.46 -21.31 7.21
C GLN A 37 -14.08 -19.96 7.60
N MET A 38 -14.40 -19.76 8.89
CA MET A 38 -14.94 -18.50 9.40
C MET A 38 -13.91 -17.37 9.31
N ILE A 39 -12.65 -17.63 9.70
CA ILE A 39 -11.54 -16.69 9.56
C ILE A 39 -11.34 -16.32 8.08
N ALA A 40 -11.25 -17.33 7.20
CA ALA A 40 -11.07 -17.11 5.76
C ALA A 40 -12.24 -16.33 5.14
N LYS A 41 -13.48 -16.62 5.55
CA LYS A 41 -14.67 -15.90 5.11
C LYS A 41 -14.64 -14.44 5.57
N TYR A 42 -14.23 -14.17 6.81
CA TYR A 42 -14.13 -12.80 7.32
C TYR A 42 -13.00 -12.03 6.64
N GLN A 43 -11.84 -12.65 6.44
CA GLN A 43 -10.71 -12.06 5.69
C GLN A 43 -11.09 -11.68 4.25
N ARG A 44 -11.93 -12.47 3.57
CA ARG A 44 -12.46 -12.11 2.24
C ARG A 44 -13.47 -10.97 2.26
N GLN A 45 -14.15 -10.76 3.40
CA GLN A 45 -15.16 -9.70 3.57
C GLN A 45 -14.56 -8.38 4.12
N LEU A 46 -13.39 -8.45 4.75
CA LEU A 46 -12.65 -7.30 5.30
C LEU A 46 -12.36 -6.19 4.26
N PRO A 47 -11.92 -6.47 3.02
CA PRO A 47 -11.65 -5.43 2.02
C PRO A 47 -12.89 -4.61 1.67
N ALA A 48 -14.09 -5.22 1.68
CA ALA A 48 -15.33 -4.55 1.31
C ALA A 48 -16.00 -3.78 2.46
N ALA A 49 -15.76 -4.18 3.71
CA ALA A 49 -16.44 -3.61 4.88
C ALA A 49 -15.59 -2.60 5.68
N THR A 50 -14.27 -2.54 5.45
CA THR A 50 -13.35 -1.69 6.23
C THR A 50 -12.56 -0.68 5.40
N ALA A 51 -12.64 -0.73 4.07
CA ALA A 51 -12.11 0.33 3.22
C ALA A 51 -12.94 1.59 3.45
N LYS A 52 -12.44 2.47 4.33
CA LYS A 52 -12.97 3.82 4.44
C LYS A 52 -12.76 4.48 3.07
N PRO A 53 -13.62 5.38 2.60
CA PRO A 53 -13.32 6.13 1.39
C PRO A 53 -12.00 6.88 1.57
N TRP A 54 -11.26 7.12 0.48
CA TRP A 54 -9.95 7.79 0.54
C TRP A 54 -10.06 9.13 1.25
N TRP A 55 -11.15 9.88 1.08
CA TRP A 55 -11.40 11.18 1.73
C TRP A 55 -11.89 11.11 3.19
N HIS A 56 -11.90 9.94 3.83
CA HIS A 56 -12.39 9.79 5.21
C HIS A 56 -11.62 10.69 6.18
N GLY A 57 -12.35 11.50 6.96
CA GLY A 57 -11.76 12.50 7.88
C GLY A 57 -11.82 13.94 7.34
N LEU A 58 -12.14 14.12 6.05
CA LEU A 58 -12.35 15.45 5.45
C LEU A 58 -13.81 15.91 5.59
N SER A 59 -14.00 17.23 5.60
CA SER A 59 -15.34 17.82 5.51
C SER A 59 -15.90 17.62 4.10
N SER A 60 -17.23 17.57 3.96
CA SER A 60 -17.89 17.45 2.64
C SER A 60 -17.47 18.57 1.68
N SER A 61 -17.29 19.79 2.19
CA SER A 61 -16.85 20.94 1.40
C SER A 61 -15.42 20.78 0.90
N THR A 62 -14.51 20.28 1.76
CA THR A 62 -13.13 20.00 1.37
C THR A 62 -13.06 18.86 0.35
N ARG A 63 -13.87 17.81 0.53
CA ARG A 63 -13.96 16.71 -0.43
C ARG A 63 -14.41 17.19 -1.81
N ILE A 64 -15.53 17.91 -1.89
CA ILE A 64 -16.06 18.43 -3.17
C ILE A 64 -15.01 19.28 -3.87
N LEU A 65 -14.32 20.13 -3.11
CA LEU A 65 -13.25 20.97 -3.65
C LEU A 65 -12.09 20.13 -4.22
N LEU A 66 -11.65 19.06 -3.53
CA LEU A 66 -10.60 18.18 -4.05
C LEU A 66 -11.05 17.43 -5.31
N GLU A 67 -12.31 16.99 -5.35
CA GLU A 67 -12.92 16.36 -6.54
C GLU A 67 -12.97 17.34 -7.73
N GLU A 68 -13.31 18.62 -7.51
CA GLU A 68 -13.29 19.67 -8.54
C GLU A 68 -11.88 19.97 -9.06
N LEU A 69 -10.85 19.72 -8.26
CA LEU A 69 -9.45 19.81 -8.68
C LEU A 69 -8.96 18.58 -9.45
N GLY A 70 -9.79 17.53 -9.55
CA GLY A 70 -9.43 16.27 -10.20
C GLY A 70 -8.63 15.32 -9.30
N LEU A 71 -8.63 15.56 -7.98
CA LEU A 71 -7.93 14.74 -7.01
C LEU A 71 -8.88 13.65 -6.49
N HIS A 72 -8.51 12.39 -6.70
CA HIS A 72 -9.36 11.23 -6.44
C HIS A 72 -8.70 10.17 -5.55
N SER A 73 -7.50 10.45 -5.05
CA SER A 73 -6.76 9.57 -4.15
C SER A 73 -6.02 10.38 -3.07
N HIS A 74 -5.55 9.68 -2.03
CA HIS A 74 -4.67 10.30 -1.03
C HIS A 74 -3.36 10.76 -1.66
N ASP A 75 -2.79 9.94 -2.54
CA ASP A 75 -1.52 10.21 -3.21
C ASP A 75 -1.63 11.45 -4.12
N ASP A 76 -2.76 11.63 -4.82
CA ASP A 76 -3.01 12.81 -5.65
C ASP A 76 -2.96 14.09 -4.81
N VAL A 77 -3.57 14.07 -3.61
CA VAL A 77 -3.62 15.21 -2.70
C VAL A 77 -2.27 15.48 -2.07
N GLU A 78 -1.53 14.42 -1.72
CA GLU A 78 -0.16 14.54 -1.20
C GLU A 78 0.79 15.11 -2.24
N GLN A 79 0.72 14.63 -3.48
CA GLN A 79 1.50 15.15 -4.59
C GLN A 79 1.17 16.63 -4.87
N ALA A 80 -0.12 16.97 -4.95
CA ALA A 80 -0.56 18.35 -5.14
C ALA A 80 -0.11 19.27 -3.98
N TYR A 81 -0.03 18.75 -2.76
CA TYR A 81 0.51 19.47 -1.59
C TYR A 81 2.02 19.72 -1.72
N GLN A 82 2.79 18.69 -2.09
CA GLN A 82 4.25 18.78 -2.28
C GLN A 82 4.62 19.71 -3.44
N GLU A 83 3.84 19.72 -4.51
CA GLU A 83 3.99 20.62 -5.66
C GLU A 83 3.58 22.08 -5.34
N GLY A 84 3.04 22.33 -4.13
CA GLY A 84 2.61 23.66 -3.71
C GLY A 84 1.32 24.13 -4.39
N ALA A 85 0.52 23.23 -4.98
CA ALA A 85 -0.67 23.60 -5.74
C ALA A 85 -1.74 24.30 -4.86
N PHE A 86 -1.79 24.00 -3.56
CA PHE A 86 -2.73 24.64 -2.65
C PHE A 86 -2.29 26.02 -2.14
N THR A 87 -1.00 26.33 -2.20
CA THR A 87 -0.39 27.58 -1.72
C THR A 87 -0.07 28.56 -2.86
N GLN A 88 0.44 28.06 -3.98
CA GLN A 88 0.81 28.85 -5.16
C GLN A 88 -0.36 29.05 -6.14
N GLY A 89 -1.43 28.27 -5.98
CA GLY A 89 -2.59 28.25 -6.87
C GLY A 89 -2.54 27.04 -7.80
N HIS A 90 -3.61 26.23 -7.80
CA HIS A 90 -3.78 25.15 -8.75
C HIS A 90 -4.11 25.75 -10.12
N PRO A 91 -3.76 25.11 -11.26
CA PRO A 91 -4.16 25.59 -12.59
C PRO A 91 -5.68 25.89 -12.72
N ASN A 92 -6.49 25.22 -11.90
CA ASN A 92 -7.95 25.38 -11.84
C ASN A 92 -8.43 26.29 -10.69
N LEU A 93 -7.53 26.86 -9.88
CA LEU A 93 -7.83 27.78 -8.77
C LEU A 93 -7.15 29.13 -8.99
N LEU A 94 -7.95 30.16 -9.28
CA LEU A 94 -7.49 31.55 -9.43
C LEU A 94 -6.92 32.17 -8.13
N ARG A 95 -7.25 31.59 -6.98
CA ARG A 95 -6.69 31.91 -5.65
C ARG A 95 -6.50 30.61 -4.89
N GLY A 96 -5.37 30.45 -4.20
CA GLY A 96 -5.08 29.28 -3.37
C GLY A 96 -6.17 28.99 -2.33
N LEU A 97 -6.08 27.83 -1.69
CA LEU A 97 -7.09 27.39 -0.74
C LEU A 97 -7.20 28.32 0.48
N SER A 98 -8.39 28.37 1.09
CA SER A 98 -8.55 29.07 2.36
C SER A 98 -7.62 28.45 3.42
N GLU A 99 -7.09 29.27 4.32
CA GLU A 99 -6.17 28.80 5.37
C GLU A 99 -6.79 27.69 6.25
N ARG A 100 -8.11 27.77 6.46
CA ARG A 100 -8.88 26.73 7.17
C ARG A 100 -8.89 25.41 6.41
N THR A 101 -9.10 25.45 5.09
CA THR A 101 -9.12 24.25 4.24
C THR A 101 -7.73 23.64 4.15
N LEU A 102 -6.69 24.47 3.99
CA LEU A 102 -5.31 24.03 3.95
C LEU A 102 -4.92 23.31 5.24
N ARG A 103 -5.20 23.92 6.41
CA ARG A 103 -4.94 23.28 7.72
C ARG A 103 -5.68 21.95 7.87
N GLN A 104 -6.90 21.85 7.37
CA GLN A 104 -7.65 20.59 7.41
C GLN A 104 -7.01 19.51 6.53
N ILE A 105 -6.59 19.86 5.31
CA ILE A 105 -5.91 18.93 4.40
C ILE A 105 -4.57 18.48 4.99
N THR A 106 -3.76 19.40 5.51
CA THR A 106 -2.48 19.06 6.14
C THR A 106 -2.68 18.15 7.35
N SER A 107 -3.62 18.50 8.24
CA SER A 107 -3.94 17.65 9.41
C SER A 107 -4.52 16.28 9.01
N TRP A 108 -5.09 16.16 7.82
CA TRP A 108 -5.59 14.90 7.28
C TRP A 108 -4.46 14.07 6.64
N LEU A 109 -3.54 14.70 5.91
CA LEU A 109 -2.32 14.05 5.36
C LEU A 109 -1.38 13.55 6.47
N ASP A 110 -1.34 14.24 7.61
CA ASP A 110 -0.56 13.84 8.78
C ASP A 110 -1.13 12.61 9.52
N GLN A 111 -2.36 12.19 9.21
CA GLN A 111 -2.95 11.00 9.82
C GLN A 111 -2.39 9.74 9.15
N PRO A 112 -2.09 8.68 9.94
CA PRO A 112 -1.68 7.40 9.35
C PRO A 112 -2.78 6.93 8.41
N ASN A 113 -2.47 6.85 7.11
CA ASN A 113 -3.44 6.48 6.08
C ASN A 113 -4.05 5.12 6.43
N ALA A 114 -5.30 5.14 6.90
CA ALA A 114 -6.02 3.94 7.31
C ALA A 114 -6.32 2.99 6.14
N ASN A 115 -6.15 3.49 4.90
CA ASN A 115 -6.24 2.73 3.65
C ASN A 115 -4.88 2.62 2.96
N ALA A 116 -3.76 2.83 3.66
CA ALA A 116 -2.49 2.31 3.22
C ALA A 116 -2.62 0.79 3.21
N VAL A 117 -3.22 0.28 2.13
CA VAL A 117 -2.80 -0.99 1.56
C VAL A 117 -1.29 -0.87 1.59
N ILE A 118 -0.64 -1.74 2.35
CA ILE A 118 0.76 -2.03 2.11
C ILE A 118 0.77 -2.55 0.69
N THR A 119 0.80 -1.64 -0.28
CA THR A 119 1.20 -1.93 -1.63
C THR A 119 2.61 -2.41 -1.39
N LYS A 120 2.78 -3.74 -1.37
CA LYS A 120 4.03 -4.36 -1.79
C LYS A 120 4.48 -3.49 -2.94
N THR A 121 5.61 -2.81 -2.72
CA THR A 121 6.21 -1.84 -3.62
C THR A 121 5.88 -2.30 -5.02
N ALA A 122 5.01 -1.58 -5.73
CA ALA A 122 4.70 -1.97 -7.09
C ALA A 122 6.07 -2.06 -7.77
N GLU A 123 6.46 -3.28 -8.14
CA GLU A 123 7.71 -3.51 -8.84
C GLU A 123 7.58 -2.69 -10.12
N CYS A 124 8.08 -1.46 -10.08
CA CYS A 124 8.06 -0.57 -11.22
C CYS A 124 9.13 -1.14 -12.13
N PRO A 125 8.77 -1.78 -13.26
CA PRO A 125 9.76 -2.40 -14.11
C PRO A 125 10.61 -1.28 -14.73
N LEU A 126 11.80 -1.08 -14.16
CA LEU A 126 12.82 -0.21 -14.73
C LEU A 126 13.27 -0.84 -16.05
N THR A 127 12.77 -0.29 -17.15
CA THR A 127 13.20 -0.69 -18.49
C THR A 127 14.52 0.01 -18.79
N LEU A 128 15.62 -0.73 -18.70
CA LEU A 128 16.94 -0.24 -19.09
C LEU A 128 17.13 -0.43 -20.59
N THR A 129 17.23 0.67 -21.33
CA THR A 129 17.58 0.62 -22.75
C THR A 129 19.10 0.55 -22.89
N LEU A 130 19.61 -0.59 -23.37
CA LEU A 130 21.04 -0.75 -23.66
C LEU A 130 21.33 -0.34 -25.11
N ASN A 131 22.48 0.31 -25.33
CA ASN A 131 23.00 0.47 -26.69
C ASN A 131 23.47 -0.90 -27.24
N ALA A 132 23.65 -0.99 -28.56
CA ALA A 132 23.97 -2.26 -29.23
C ALA A 132 25.26 -2.92 -28.73
N GLU A 133 26.27 -2.13 -28.38
CA GLU A 133 27.55 -2.62 -27.86
C GLU A 133 27.40 -3.23 -26.45
N CYS A 134 26.68 -2.56 -25.55
CA CYS A 134 26.38 -3.07 -24.22
C CYS A 134 25.52 -4.32 -24.26
N ALA A 135 24.55 -4.41 -25.17
CA ALA A 135 23.75 -5.61 -25.37
C ALA A 135 24.63 -6.80 -25.82
N HIS A 136 25.56 -6.56 -26.75
CA HIS A 136 26.49 -7.59 -27.22
C HIS A 136 27.42 -8.10 -26.11
N HIS A 137 27.98 -7.18 -25.31
CA HIS A 137 28.80 -7.55 -24.15
C HIS A 137 28.01 -8.33 -23.10
N LEU A 138 26.76 -7.95 -22.85
CA LEU A 138 25.90 -8.65 -21.90
C LEU A 138 25.63 -10.10 -22.36
N GLU A 139 25.32 -10.31 -23.63
CA GLU A 139 25.15 -11.65 -24.20
C GLU A 139 26.43 -12.49 -24.13
N TRP A 140 27.58 -11.87 -24.40
CA TRP A 140 28.86 -12.57 -24.33
C TRP A 140 29.17 -13.02 -22.90
N LEU A 141 29.01 -12.13 -21.92
CA LEU A 141 29.20 -12.43 -20.50
C LEU A 141 28.20 -13.46 -19.99
N SER A 142 26.94 -13.40 -20.43
CA SER A 142 25.92 -14.36 -20.03
C SER A 142 26.25 -15.77 -20.51
N ARG A 143 26.77 -15.90 -21.74
CA ARG A 143 27.26 -17.19 -22.30
C ARG A 143 28.46 -17.72 -21.53
N ALA A 144 29.45 -16.87 -21.23
CA ALA A 144 30.64 -17.27 -20.49
C ALA A 144 30.30 -17.73 -19.05
N ALA A 145 29.31 -17.12 -18.42
CA ALA A 145 28.88 -17.44 -17.07
C ALA A 145 27.78 -18.50 -16.99
N HIS A 146 27.31 -19.04 -18.13
CA HIS A 146 26.19 -20.00 -18.21
C HIS A 146 24.92 -19.55 -17.46
N ILE A 147 24.60 -18.26 -17.52
CA ILE A 147 23.40 -17.68 -16.91
C ILE A 147 22.64 -16.81 -17.93
N THR A 148 21.37 -16.53 -17.67
CA THR A 148 20.59 -15.64 -18.53
C THR A 148 21.04 -14.18 -18.35
N PRO A 149 20.96 -13.34 -19.40
CA PRO A 149 21.30 -11.92 -19.31
C PRO A 149 20.57 -11.19 -18.17
N THR A 150 19.29 -11.49 -17.95
CA THR A 150 18.50 -10.91 -16.85
C THR A 150 19.11 -11.21 -15.48
N VAL A 151 19.44 -12.47 -15.20
CA VAL A 151 20.04 -12.90 -13.93
C VAL A 151 21.43 -12.28 -13.75
N LEU A 152 22.19 -12.10 -14.83
CA LEU A 152 23.48 -11.43 -14.79
C LEU A 152 23.32 -9.95 -14.39
N VAL A 153 22.37 -9.22 -14.99
CA VAL A 153 22.09 -7.82 -14.66
C VAL A 153 21.64 -7.66 -13.22
N GLU A 154 20.73 -8.51 -12.74
CA GLU A 154 20.27 -8.51 -11.35
C GLU A 154 21.44 -8.65 -10.36
N LYS A 155 22.35 -9.60 -10.61
CA LYS A 155 23.54 -9.79 -9.77
C LYS A 155 24.46 -8.57 -9.78
N LEU A 156 24.68 -7.96 -10.94
CA LEU A 156 25.53 -6.77 -11.06
C LEU A 156 24.93 -5.56 -10.33
N ILE A 157 23.61 -5.35 -10.45
CA ILE A 157 22.90 -4.29 -9.73
C ILE A 157 23.01 -4.52 -8.22
N ASN A 158 22.70 -5.74 -7.75
CA ASN A 158 22.74 -6.08 -6.33
C ASN A 158 24.15 -5.93 -5.74
N GLU A 159 25.18 -6.32 -6.48
CA GLU A 159 26.57 -6.14 -6.08
C GLU A 159 26.98 -4.66 -6.06
N GLY A 160 26.55 -3.86 -7.05
CA GLY A 160 26.77 -2.42 -7.08
C GLY A 160 26.11 -1.68 -5.92
N VAL A 161 24.87 -2.05 -5.58
CA VAL A 161 24.14 -1.54 -4.41
C VAL A 161 24.85 -1.93 -3.12
N ARG A 162 25.25 -3.20 -2.97
CA ARG A 162 26.00 -3.67 -1.79
C ARG A 162 27.30 -2.89 -1.61
N ARG A 163 28.04 -2.60 -2.68
CA ARG A 163 29.30 -1.83 -2.59
C ARG A 163 29.08 -0.35 -2.23
N ARG A 164 27.97 0.25 -2.67
CA ARG A 164 27.68 1.67 -2.38
C ARG A 164 27.02 1.90 -1.04
N TYR A 165 26.19 0.96 -0.58
CA TYR A 165 25.32 1.15 0.58
C TYR A 165 25.52 0.10 1.68
N GLY A 166 26.31 -0.95 1.42
CA GLY A 166 26.55 -2.06 2.35
C GLY A 166 27.80 -1.92 3.22
N SER A 167 28.49 -0.77 3.23
CA SER A 167 29.50 -0.47 4.24
C SER A 167 28.91 0.45 5.31
N GLN A 168 28.14 -0.14 6.22
CA GLN A 168 27.92 0.38 7.57
C GLN A 168 28.21 -0.77 8.53
N ASP A 169 29.50 -0.99 8.78
CA ASP A 169 30.01 -1.63 10.00
C ASP A 169 30.73 -0.56 10.81
#